data_AF-A0A9R0V2N9-F1
#
_entry.id   AF-A0A9R0V2N9-F1
#
_cell.length_a   1.000
_cell.length_b   1.000
_cell.length_c   1.000
_cell.angle_alpha   90.00
_cell.angle_beta   90.00
_cell.angle_gamma   90.00
#
_symmetry.space_group_name_H-M   'P 1'
#
loop_
_entity.id
_entity.type
_entity.pdbx_description
1 polymer ?
#
loop_
_entity_poly.entity_id
_entity_poly.type
_entity_poly.pdbx_seq_one_letter_code
_entity_poly.pdbx_strand_id
1 'polypeptide(L)'
;MNCLDSFQRWGAATEGEQILFSQLETLSVQKCPKITDLPEAPNPSVLEIVDGKQEMFHFVDIYLSSLTKLTMNLEYTETSSEAECTSIVPVDSKEKWNQESSITVMELGCCNMFFGSGALEPWDYFVHLEKLEIHRCDVLVHWPENVFQSLVSLRTLAMTNCKNLTGCAQAPLEPLAFERSQHLRGLESLCLKNCPNLVEMFNVPASLKKMIIMKCRRLESIFGKQQGMPDLVQGSSCSEAIMLAAVSELASSPMNHFCPCLEDLSLSGCGSLQAVLNLPPSLKTISIESCSSIQVLSCQLGGLQKPEVTTSRSRSPIMPEPPAATAPTAREHLLPPHLEYLSIWDCAGMLGGTLRLPAPLRRLDIIGNSGLTSLECLSGEHPPSLEILDLERCSTLAFLPNEPQVYSSLGYLEIRGCPAIKKLPRCLQQQLGSIDDEYKKLDAH
;
A
#
# COMPACT_ATOMS: atom_id res chain seq x y z
N MET A 1 -6.83 -30.44 -18.12
CA MET A 1 -7.39 -31.15 -16.96
C MET A 1 -8.90 -31.18 -17.13
N ASN A 2 -9.50 -32.36 -17.26
CA ASN A 2 -10.95 -32.49 -17.29
C ASN A 2 -11.48 -32.22 -15.88
N CYS A 3 -12.47 -31.34 -15.72
CA CYS A 3 -13.06 -31.04 -14.42
C CYS A 3 -13.75 -32.30 -13.88
N LEU A 4 -13.55 -32.60 -12.60
CA LEU A 4 -14.14 -33.75 -11.93
C LEU A 4 -15.52 -33.38 -11.34
N ASP A 5 -16.40 -32.84 -12.18
CA ASP A 5 -17.67 -32.22 -11.77
C ASP A 5 -18.64 -33.20 -11.08
N SER A 6 -18.48 -34.49 -11.34
CA SER A 6 -19.28 -35.57 -10.75
C SER A 6 -18.60 -36.30 -9.60
N PHE A 7 -17.36 -35.95 -9.25
CA PHE A 7 -16.59 -36.65 -8.22
C PHE A 7 -17.13 -36.33 -6.82
N GLN A 8 -17.39 -37.37 -6.04
CA GLN A 8 -18.01 -37.26 -4.71
C GLN A 8 -17.07 -37.66 -3.58
N ARG A 9 -16.37 -38.78 -3.70
CA ARG A 9 -15.56 -39.32 -2.61
C ARG A 9 -14.41 -40.17 -3.13
N TRP A 10 -13.35 -40.27 -2.33
CA TRP A 10 -12.33 -41.30 -2.48
C TRP A 10 -12.85 -42.61 -1.89
N GLY A 11 -12.72 -43.71 -2.63
CA GLY A 11 -13.14 -45.03 -2.16
C GLY A 11 -12.37 -46.12 -2.86
N ALA A 12 -12.01 -47.18 -2.13
CA ALA A 12 -11.36 -48.35 -2.71
C ALA A 12 -12.29 -49.09 -3.67
N ALA A 13 -11.71 -49.86 -4.58
CA ALA A 13 -12.46 -50.72 -5.51
C ALA A 13 -13.20 -51.87 -4.78
N THR A 14 -12.90 -52.06 -3.51
CA THR A 14 -13.27 -53.16 -2.61
C THR A 14 -13.94 -52.57 -1.37
N GLU A 15 -15.16 -53.03 -1.05
CA GLU A 15 -15.87 -52.60 0.17
C GLU A 15 -15.02 -52.95 1.40
N GLY A 16 -14.60 -51.93 2.15
CA GLY A 16 -13.86 -52.08 3.42
C GLY A 16 -12.37 -51.71 3.38
N GLU A 17 -11.78 -51.43 2.22
CA GLU A 17 -10.40 -50.91 2.14
C GLU A 17 -10.37 -49.37 2.21
N GLN A 18 -9.59 -48.82 3.14
CA GLN A 18 -9.29 -47.39 3.20
C GLN A 18 -8.19 -47.06 2.19
N ILE A 19 -8.43 -46.09 1.31
CA ILE A 19 -7.37 -45.55 0.46
C ILE A 19 -6.52 -44.62 1.33
N LEU A 20 -5.32 -45.07 1.66
CA LEU A 20 -4.33 -44.29 2.40
C LEU A 20 -3.28 -43.73 1.45
N PHE A 21 -3.17 -42.41 1.40
CA PHE A 21 -2.12 -41.74 0.63
C PHE A 21 -0.93 -41.38 1.53
N SER A 22 -0.14 -42.39 1.91
CA SER A 22 0.92 -42.28 2.93
C SER A 22 2.12 -41.40 2.56
N GLN A 23 2.32 -41.10 1.27
CA GLN A 23 3.42 -40.28 0.74
C GLN A 23 2.93 -38.96 0.12
N LEU A 24 1.67 -38.59 0.35
CA LEU A 24 1.08 -37.41 -0.28
C LEU A 24 1.55 -36.13 0.43
N GLU A 25 2.38 -35.35 -0.26
CA GLU A 25 2.85 -34.06 0.23
C GLU A 25 1.91 -32.91 -0.13
N THR A 26 1.32 -32.93 -1.33
CA THR A 26 0.43 -31.87 -1.83
C THR A 26 -0.91 -32.45 -2.26
N LEU A 27 -1.98 -31.93 -1.66
CA LEU A 27 -3.36 -32.22 -2.06
C LEU A 27 -3.97 -30.96 -2.68
N SER A 28 -4.33 -31.03 -3.96
CA SER A 28 -5.02 -29.95 -4.67
C SER A 28 -6.37 -30.43 -5.18
N VAL A 29 -7.44 -29.76 -4.76
CA VAL A 29 -8.83 -30.02 -5.15
C VAL A 29 -9.33 -28.79 -5.88
N GLN A 30 -9.62 -28.95 -7.18
CA GLN A 30 -10.05 -27.83 -8.02
C GLN A 30 -11.34 -28.20 -8.75
N LYS A 31 -12.37 -27.36 -8.62
CA LYS A 31 -13.66 -27.53 -9.33
C LYS A 31 -14.31 -28.89 -9.07
N CYS A 32 -14.41 -29.29 -7.80
CA CYS A 32 -15.06 -30.53 -7.37
C CYS A 32 -16.31 -30.21 -6.53
N PRO A 33 -17.43 -29.80 -7.14
CA PRO A 33 -18.59 -29.28 -6.40
C PRO A 33 -19.40 -30.34 -5.65
N LYS A 34 -19.26 -31.61 -6.03
CA LYS A 34 -20.00 -32.72 -5.41
C LYS A 34 -19.19 -33.47 -4.35
N ILE A 35 -17.99 -33.00 -4.04
CA ILE A 35 -17.11 -33.64 -3.08
C ILE A 35 -17.71 -33.60 -1.67
N THR A 36 -17.70 -34.73 -0.99
CA THR A 36 -18.30 -34.89 0.35
C THR A 36 -17.29 -35.17 1.44
N ASP A 37 -16.05 -35.56 1.10
CA ASP A 37 -14.98 -35.90 2.05
C ASP A 37 -13.62 -35.71 1.39
N LEU A 38 -12.56 -35.43 2.15
CA LEU A 38 -11.17 -35.42 1.67
C LEU A 38 -10.48 -36.79 1.92
N PRO A 39 -9.45 -37.16 1.13
CA PRO A 39 -8.83 -38.48 1.21
C PRO A 39 -8.01 -38.64 2.48
N GLU A 40 -8.05 -39.79 3.12
CA GLU A 40 -7.24 -40.03 4.32
C GLU A 40 -5.73 -40.01 3.97
N ALA A 41 -5.09 -38.89 4.32
CA ALA A 41 -3.71 -38.57 4.02
C ALA A 41 -3.07 -38.06 5.32
N PRO A 42 -2.20 -38.83 5.98
CA PRO A 42 -1.79 -38.51 7.35
C PRO A 42 -0.88 -37.28 7.46
N ASN A 43 -0.14 -36.89 6.41
CA ASN A 43 0.85 -35.80 6.50
C ASN A 43 1.01 -34.95 5.21
N PRO A 44 -0.04 -34.42 4.59
CA PRO A 44 0.16 -33.43 3.54
C PRO A 44 0.79 -32.16 4.11
N SER A 45 1.82 -31.64 3.45
CA SER A 45 2.43 -30.35 3.78
C SER A 45 1.66 -29.18 3.15
N VAL A 46 1.01 -29.42 2.01
CA VAL A 46 0.28 -28.40 1.25
C VAL A 46 -1.14 -28.87 0.95
N LEU A 47 -2.12 -28.03 1.29
CA LEU A 47 -3.52 -28.22 0.92
C LEU A 47 -4.02 -27.02 0.12
N GLU A 48 -4.55 -27.29 -1.06
CA GLU A 48 -5.13 -26.28 -1.94
C GLU A 48 -6.55 -26.69 -2.34
N ILE A 49 -7.53 -25.86 -2.00
CA ILE A 49 -8.93 -26.02 -2.40
C ILE A 49 -9.28 -24.80 -3.24
N VAL A 50 -9.63 -25.00 -4.51
CA VAL A 50 -10.00 -23.93 -5.44
C VAL A 50 -11.38 -24.20 -6.02
N ASP A 51 -12.23 -23.18 -6.02
CA ASP A 51 -13.65 -23.29 -6.38
C ASP A 51 -14.38 -24.33 -5.51
N GLY A 52 -14.06 -24.36 -4.21
CA GLY A 52 -14.68 -25.25 -3.21
C GLY A 52 -15.98 -24.71 -2.63
N LYS A 53 -16.75 -25.59 -1.97
CA LYS A 53 -17.93 -25.21 -1.19
C LYS A 53 -17.54 -24.80 0.24
N GLN A 54 -18.36 -23.97 0.89
CA GLN A 54 -18.11 -23.53 2.27
C GLN A 54 -18.03 -24.69 3.27
N GLU A 55 -18.80 -25.78 3.06
CA GLU A 55 -18.79 -26.94 3.97
C GLU A 55 -17.48 -27.73 3.91
N MET A 56 -16.63 -27.52 2.88
CA MET A 56 -15.37 -28.25 2.73
C MET A 56 -14.38 -27.96 3.86
N PHE A 57 -14.58 -26.88 4.61
CA PHE A 57 -13.73 -26.54 5.75
C PHE A 57 -13.70 -27.65 6.82
N HIS A 58 -14.80 -28.38 7.02
CA HIS A 58 -14.86 -29.49 7.99
C HIS A 58 -13.81 -30.58 7.74
N PHE A 59 -13.42 -30.75 6.48
CA PHE A 59 -12.43 -31.75 6.09
C PHE A 59 -11.00 -31.24 6.23
N VAL A 60 -10.79 -29.94 6.46
CA VAL A 60 -9.45 -29.35 6.59
C VAL A 60 -8.87 -29.62 7.97
N ASP A 61 -9.72 -29.70 9.00
CA ASP A 61 -9.32 -29.91 10.39
C ASP A 61 -8.43 -31.14 10.60
N ILE A 62 -8.59 -32.20 9.79
CA ILE A 62 -7.78 -33.41 9.87
C ILE A 62 -6.34 -33.22 9.38
N TYR A 63 -6.04 -32.16 8.63
CA TYR A 63 -4.70 -31.89 8.09
C TYR A 63 -3.99 -30.71 8.76
N LEU A 64 -4.70 -29.83 9.47
CA LEU A 64 -4.16 -28.58 10.03
C LEU A 64 -2.87 -28.75 10.85
N SER A 65 -2.71 -29.88 11.54
CA SER A 65 -1.51 -30.18 12.34
C SER A 65 -0.26 -30.52 11.52
N SER A 66 -0.42 -30.86 10.24
CA SER A 66 0.67 -31.26 9.34
C SER A 66 1.00 -30.22 8.27
N LEU A 67 0.08 -29.28 8.03
CA LEU A 67 0.21 -28.30 6.95
C LEU A 67 1.26 -27.24 7.26
N THR A 68 1.96 -26.81 6.20
CA THR A 68 2.78 -25.60 6.17
C THR A 68 2.14 -24.51 5.32
N LYS A 69 1.37 -24.90 4.30
CA LYS A 69 0.60 -24.00 3.43
C LYS A 69 -0.85 -24.46 3.32
N LEU A 70 -1.77 -23.51 3.54
CA LEU A 70 -3.21 -23.69 3.34
C LEU A 70 -3.73 -22.66 2.35
N THR A 71 -4.28 -23.10 1.23
CA THR A 71 -5.00 -22.26 0.28
C THR A 71 -6.44 -22.74 0.18
N MET A 72 -7.40 -21.87 0.46
CA MET A 72 -8.82 -22.14 0.31
C MET A 72 -9.48 -21.00 -0.43
N ASN A 73 -9.99 -21.26 -1.63
CA ASN A 73 -10.86 -20.36 -2.37
C ASN A 73 -12.24 -21.00 -2.54
N LEU A 74 -13.21 -20.51 -1.78
CA LEU A 74 -14.53 -21.10 -1.63
C LEU A 74 -15.61 -20.32 -2.41
N GLU A 75 -15.30 -20.01 -3.68
CA GLU A 75 -16.14 -19.21 -4.59
C GLU A 75 -17.38 -19.96 -5.14
N TYR A 76 -17.53 -21.26 -4.84
CA TYR A 76 -18.66 -22.04 -5.37
C TYR A 76 -19.98 -21.66 -4.67
N THR A 77 -20.92 -21.08 -5.42
CA THR A 77 -22.24 -20.65 -4.93
C THR A 77 -23.36 -21.45 -5.61
N GLU A 78 -23.72 -22.60 -5.03
CA GLU A 78 -25.02 -23.23 -5.31
C GLU A 78 -26.09 -22.53 -4.45
N THR A 79 -26.44 -21.27 -4.77
CA THR A 79 -27.68 -20.59 -4.27
C THR A 79 -28.04 -20.78 -2.78
N SER A 80 -27.07 -20.86 -1.86
CA SER A 80 -27.38 -20.76 -0.43
C SER A 80 -27.40 -19.28 -0.05
N SER A 81 -28.52 -18.86 0.53
CA SER A 81 -28.69 -17.51 1.03
C SER A 81 -27.57 -17.17 2.03
N GLU A 82 -27.17 -15.90 2.08
CA GLU A 82 -26.19 -15.34 3.04
C GLU A 82 -26.51 -15.68 4.53
N ALA A 83 -27.73 -16.18 4.82
CA ALA A 83 -28.20 -16.54 6.14
C ALA A 83 -27.79 -17.95 6.65
N GLU A 84 -27.25 -18.84 5.81
CA GLU A 84 -26.94 -20.23 6.24
C GLU A 84 -25.52 -20.42 6.77
N CYS A 85 -24.61 -19.44 6.62
CA CYS A 85 -23.23 -19.56 7.11
C CYS A 85 -23.06 -19.24 8.61
N THR A 86 -24.13 -18.95 9.36
CA THR A 86 -24.02 -18.53 10.76
C THR A 86 -24.15 -19.65 11.80
N SER A 87 -24.49 -20.89 11.41
CA SER A 87 -24.79 -21.97 12.38
C SER A 87 -23.82 -23.15 12.39
N ILE A 88 -22.61 -23.00 11.86
CA ILE A 88 -21.65 -24.10 11.82
C ILE A 88 -20.62 -23.89 12.93
N VAL A 89 -21.04 -24.15 14.17
CA VAL A 89 -20.14 -24.29 15.31
C VAL A 89 -19.54 -25.69 15.24
N PRO A 90 -18.21 -25.86 15.20
CA PRO A 90 -17.60 -27.17 15.41
C PRO A 90 -17.76 -27.54 16.88
N VAL A 91 -18.74 -28.40 17.16
CA VAL A 91 -18.93 -29.06 18.45
C VAL A 91 -17.85 -30.16 18.54
N ASP A 92 -16.61 -29.79 18.88
CA ASP A 92 -15.55 -30.62 19.52
C ASP A 92 -14.10 -30.16 19.26
N SER A 93 -13.83 -29.06 18.57
CA SER A 93 -12.45 -28.68 18.19
C SER A 93 -11.59 -28.10 19.32
N LYS A 94 -12.16 -27.78 20.50
CA LYS A 94 -11.42 -27.14 21.61
C LYS A 94 -10.27 -27.97 22.17
N GLU A 95 -10.31 -29.30 22.10
CA GLU A 95 -9.20 -30.14 22.60
C GLU A 95 -8.08 -30.37 21.57
N LYS A 96 -8.32 -30.11 20.27
CA LYS A 96 -7.36 -30.36 19.18
C LYS A 96 -6.41 -29.19 18.90
N TRP A 97 -6.77 -27.97 19.26
CA TRP A 97 -5.99 -26.75 18.98
C TRP A 97 -4.98 -26.42 20.08
N ASN A 98 -4.63 -27.40 20.92
CA ASN A 98 -3.72 -27.25 22.06
C ASN A 98 -2.22 -27.24 21.67
N GLN A 99 -1.91 -27.39 20.38
CA GLN A 99 -0.54 -27.36 19.83
C GLN A 99 -0.43 -26.23 18.80
N GLU A 100 0.73 -25.60 18.68
CA GLU A 100 0.96 -24.52 17.72
C GLU A 100 1.00 -25.08 16.28
N SER A 101 0.36 -24.39 15.34
CA SER A 101 0.35 -24.78 13.92
C SER A 101 1.70 -24.59 13.27
N SER A 102 2.12 -25.52 12.41
CA SER A 102 3.26 -25.33 11.49
C SER A 102 2.94 -24.49 10.25
N ILE A 103 1.72 -23.97 10.11
CA ILE A 103 1.31 -23.19 8.94
C ILE A 103 2.02 -21.83 8.94
N THR A 104 2.77 -21.57 7.87
CA THR A 104 3.48 -20.31 7.63
C THR A 104 2.80 -19.45 6.56
N VAL A 105 2.03 -20.07 5.67
CA VAL A 105 1.31 -19.39 4.57
C VAL A 105 -0.15 -19.79 4.54
N MET A 106 -1.03 -18.79 4.54
CA MET A 106 -2.48 -18.98 4.45
C MET A 106 -3.09 -18.04 3.42
N GLU A 107 -3.87 -18.59 2.49
CA GLU A 107 -4.56 -17.86 1.43
C GLU A 107 -6.06 -18.20 1.49
N LEU A 108 -6.91 -17.22 1.80
CA LEU A 108 -8.33 -17.39 2.08
C LEU A 108 -9.19 -16.56 1.12
N GLY A 109 -9.91 -17.21 0.22
CA GLY A 109 -10.86 -16.64 -0.73
C GLY A 109 -12.30 -16.98 -0.36
N CYS A 110 -13.15 -15.96 -0.22
CA CYS A 110 -14.56 -16.13 0.15
C CYS A 110 -14.80 -16.88 1.47
N CYS A 111 -13.84 -16.87 2.39
CA CYS A 111 -13.89 -17.65 3.64
C CYS A 111 -14.63 -16.89 4.77
N ASN A 112 -15.96 -16.89 4.72
CA ASN A 112 -16.81 -16.22 5.72
C ASN A 112 -16.67 -16.82 7.13
N MET A 113 -16.35 -18.11 7.20
CA MET A 113 -16.20 -18.88 8.45
C MET A 113 -15.04 -18.41 9.34
N PHE A 114 -14.04 -17.72 8.79
CA PHE A 114 -12.88 -17.24 9.56
C PHE A 114 -13.09 -15.89 10.24
N PHE A 115 -14.09 -15.13 9.79
CA PHE A 115 -14.26 -13.72 10.16
C PHE A 115 -15.70 -13.35 10.58
N GLY A 116 -16.69 -14.23 10.39
CA GLY A 116 -18.09 -13.99 10.74
C GLY A 116 -18.46 -14.19 12.21
N SER A 117 -19.74 -14.01 12.54
CA SER A 117 -20.30 -14.13 13.91
C SER A 117 -20.28 -15.55 14.51
N GLY A 118 -19.67 -16.51 13.83
CA GLY A 118 -19.38 -17.87 14.30
C GLY A 118 -17.93 -18.27 14.03
N ALA A 119 -17.04 -17.29 13.85
CA ALA A 119 -15.62 -17.53 13.61
C ALA A 119 -14.98 -18.37 14.72
N LEU A 120 -14.06 -19.23 14.32
CA LEU A 120 -13.26 -20.04 15.24
C LEU A 120 -12.41 -19.12 16.13
N GLU A 121 -12.83 -18.97 17.37
CA GLU A 121 -11.95 -18.57 18.47
C GLU A 121 -11.04 -19.77 18.77
N PRO A 122 -9.69 -19.72 18.61
CA PRO A 122 -8.84 -18.54 18.40
C PRO A 122 -7.79 -18.69 17.27
N TRP A 123 -7.53 -17.59 16.55
CA TRP A 123 -6.39 -17.45 15.64
C TRP A 123 -5.01 -17.60 16.33
N ASP A 124 -4.99 -17.71 17.66
CA ASP A 124 -3.82 -18.06 18.48
C ASP A 124 -3.19 -19.41 18.11
N TYR A 125 -3.90 -20.27 17.36
CA TYR A 125 -3.32 -21.50 16.81
C TYR A 125 -2.24 -21.22 15.73
N PHE A 126 -2.37 -20.11 15.00
CA PHE A 126 -1.52 -19.76 13.85
C PHE A 126 -0.37 -18.82 14.23
N VAL A 127 0.30 -19.06 15.37
CA VAL A 127 1.38 -18.18 15.86
C VAL A 127 2.57 -18.07 14.90
N HIS A 128 2.84 -19.11 14.10
CA HIS A 128 3.93 -19.17 13.12
C HIS A 128 3.55 -18.64 11.73
N LEU A 129 2.33 -18.13 11.56
CA LEU A 129 1.87 -17.62 10.26
C LEU A 129 2.66 -16.37 9.87
N GLU A 130 3.39 -16.45 8.76
CA GLU A 130 4.22 -15.36 8.24
C GLU A 130 3.50 -14.58 7.13
N LYS A 131 2.65 -15.26 6.35
CA LYS A 131 1.93 -14.68 5.22
C LYS A 131 0.44 -15.02 5.26
N LEU A 132 -0.40 -13.98 5.26
CA LEU A 132 -1.85 -14.09 5.19
C LEU A 132 -2.37 -13.31 3.96
N GLU A 133 -3.05 -14.01 3.06
CA GLU A 133 -3.80 -13.37 1.96
C GLU A 133 -5.30 -13.61 2.14
N ILE A 134 -6.10 -12.55 1.99
CA ILE A 134 -7.55 -12.59 2.07
C ILE A 134 -8.12 -12.05 0.75
N HIS A 135 -8.98 -12.82 0.10
CA HIS A 135 -9.61 -12.47 -1.17
C HIS A 135 -11.14 -12.52 -1.03
N ARG A 136 -11.84 -11.50 -1.55
CA ARG A 136 -13.31 -11.49 -1.66
C ARG A 136 -14.05 -11.88 -0.36
N CYS A 137 -13.57 -11.40 0.78
CA CYS A 137 -14.21 -11.65 2.07
C CYS A 137 -15.21 -10.52 2.36
N ASP A 138 -16.45 -10.73 1.97
CA ASP A 138 -17.51 -9.70 2.08
C ASP A 138 -18.16 -9.66 3.48
N VAL A 139 -17.87 -10.63 4.35
CA VAL A 139 -18.27 -10.57 5.77
C VAL A 139 -17.43 -9.58 6.58
N LEU A 140 -16.20 -9.28 6.12
CA LEU A 140 -15.35 -8.28 6.76
C LEU A 140 -15.87 -6.87 6.47
N VAL A 141 -16.66 -6.33 7.39
CA VAL A 141 -17.07 -4.91 7.38
C VAL A 141 -15.99 -4.02 8.00
N HIS A 142 -15.28 -4.54 9.00
CA HIS A 142 -14.21 -3.82 9.71
C HIS A 142 -12.91 -4.62 9.71
N TRP A 143 -11.79 -3.96 10.04
CA TRP A 143 -10.51 -4.63 10.24
C TRP A 143 -10.62 -5.67 11.37
N PRO A 144 -10.17 -6.92 11.16
CA PRO A 144 -10.23 -7.97 12.18
C PRO A 144 -9.09 -7.80 13.20
N GLU A 145 -9.15 -6.73 13.99
CA GLU A 145 -8.09 -6.37 14.93
C GLU A 145 -7.77 -7.49 15.93
N ASN A 146 -8.78 -8.23 16.41
CA ASN A 146 -8.55 -9.37 17.31
C ASN A 146 -7.71 -10.47 16.65
N VAL A 147 -7.92 -10.73 15.36
CA VAL A 147 -7.11 -11.69 14.58
C VAL A 147 -5.66 -11.20 14.49
N PHE A 148 -5.49 -9.90 14.23
CA PHE A 148 -4.17 -9.28 14.14
C PHE A 148 -3.37 -9.29 15.45
N GLN A 149 -4.01 -9.47 16.61
CA GLN A 149 -3.33 -9.62 17.90
C GLN A 149 -2.69 -11.00 18.05
N SER A 150 -3.35 -12.05 17.54
CA SER A 150 -2.88 -13.44 17.63
C SER A 150 -1.72 -13.75 16.69
N LEU A 151 -1.65 -13.06 15.55
CA LEU A 151 -0.69 -13.33 14.47
C LEU A 151 0.68 -12.68 14.72
N VAL A 152 1.39 -13.17 15.73
CA VAL A 152 2.67 -12.59 16.22
C VAL A 152 3.83 -12.70 15.22
N SER A 153 3.83 -13.72 14.35
CA SER A 153 4.89 -13.92 13.35
C SER A 153 4.59 -13.31 11.99
N LEU A 154 3.43 -12.66 11.82
CA LEU A 154 3.00 -12.17 10.51
C LEU A 154 3.97 -11.11 9.98
N ARG A 155 4.43 -11.31 8.75
CA ARG A 155 5.31 -10.42 7.98
C ARG A 155 4.62 -9.84 6.76
N THR A 156 3.70 -10.58 6.14
CA THR A 156 3.00 -10.17 4.92
C THR A 156 1.49 -10.30 5.10
N LEU A 157 0.77 -9.20 4.87
CA LEU A 157 -0.69 -9.16 4.83
C LEU A 157 -1.15 -8.65 3.47
N ALA A 158 -1.98 -9.43 2.77
CA ALA A 158 -2.62 -9.00 1.55
C ALA A 158 -4.15 -9.10 1.67
N MET A 159 -4.87 -8.06 1.28
CA MET A 159 -6.34 -8.10 1.15
C MET A 159 -6.75 -7.62 -0.23
N THR A 160 -7.58 -8.42 -0.91
CA THR A 160 -8.01 -8.12 -2.28
C THR A 160 -9.50 -8.32 -2.47
N ASN A 161 -10.15 -7.43 -3.21
CA ASN A 161 -11.56 -7.53 -3.59
C ASN A 161 -12.55 -7.65 -2.41
N CYS A 162 -12.20 -7.21 -1.19
CA CYS A 162 -13.12 -7.19 -0.05
C CYS A 162 -14.02 -5.94 -0.15
N LYS A 163 -15.28 -6.12 -0.56
CA LYS A 163 -16.13 -4.99 -0.95
C LYS A 163 -16.79 -4.29 0.22
N ASN A 164 -17.04 -5.01 1.31
CA ASN A 164 -17.75 -4.45 2.47
C ASN A 164 -16.80 -3.86 3.52
N LEU A 165 -15.49 -4.03 3.37
CA LEU A 165 -14.50 -3.49 4.29
C LEU A 165 -14.54 -1.95 4.25
N THR A 166 -14.86 -1.33 5.38
CA THR A 166 -15.01 0.12 5.53
C THR A 166 -13.89 0.75 6.35
N GLY A 167 -13.32 0.04 7.33
CA GLY A 167 -12.23 0.53 8.16
C GLY A 167 -12.31 0.02 9.60
N CYS A 168 -11.90 0.84 10.56
CA CYS A 168 -12.02 0.51 11.98
C CYS A 168 -13.48 0.65 12.45
N ALA A 169 -13.90 -0.20 13.38
CA ALA A 169 -15.18 -0.01 14.07
C ALA A 169 -15.11 1.30 14.88
N GLN A 170 -16.19 2.10 14.92
CA GLN A 170 -16.23 3.30 15.77
C GLN A 170 -15.95 2.90 17.23
N ALA A 171 -14.87 3.42 17.80
CA ALA A 171 -14.51 3.14 19.19
C ALA A 171 -15.62 3.64 20.14
N PRO A 172 -16.02 2.84 21.15
CA PRO A 172 -16.78 3.35 22.28
C PRO A 172 -16.03 4.53 22.92
N LEU A 173 -16.77 5.55 23.35
CA LEU A 173 -16.33 6.82 23.92
C LEU A 173 -15.59 6.69 25.29
N GLU A 174 -14.65 5.77 25.44
CA GLU A 174 -13.83 5.64 26.66
C GLU A 174 -12.36 6.04 26.41
N PRO A 175 -11.81 7.01 27.17
CA PRO A 175 -10.46 7.56 26.95
C PRO A 175 -9.28 6.62 27.29
N LEU A 176 -9.49 5.32 27.56
CA LEU A 176 -8.50 4.48 28.25
C LEU A 176 -7.98 3.27 27.45
N ALA A 177 -8.34 3.10 26.17
CA ALA A 177 -7.95 1.92 25.38
C ALA A 177 -6.93 2.16 24.25
N PHE A 178 -6.42 3.38 24.07
CA PHE A 178 -5.52 3.70 22.94
C PHE A 178 -4.06 3.27 23.18
N GLU A 179 -3.69 2.84 24.39
CA GLU A 179 -2.32 2.42 24.73
C GLU A 179 -1.93 1.00 24.26
N ARG A 180 -2.78 0.28 23.52
CA ARG A 180 -2.50 -1.14 23.17
C ARG A 180 -2.52 -1.53 21.69
N SER A 181 -2.81 -0.66 20.73
CA SER A 181 -2.87 -1.07 19.32
C SER A 181 -1.50 -1.08 18.62
N GLN A 182 -0.57 -1.90 19.12
CA GLN A 182 0.57 -2.36 18.34
C GLN A 182 0.23 -3.74 17.76
N HIS A 183 -0.81 -3.78 16.93
CA HIS A 183 -1.18 -4.97 16.17
C HIS A 183 -0.12 -5.25 15.11
N LEU A 184 0.15 -6.53 14.84
CA LEU A 184 1.12 -6.95 13.81
C LEU A 184 2.52 -6.32 13.98
N ARG A 185 3.13 -6.43 15.17
CA ARG A 185 4.44 -5.81 15.50
C ARG A 185 5.56 -6.15 14.51
N GLY A 186 5.46 -7.27 13.80
CA GLY A 186 6.43 -7.71 12.80
C GLY A 186 6.04 -7.47 11.34
N LEU A 187 4.92 -6.82 11.03
CA LEU A 187 4.47 -6.68 9.64
C LEU A 187 5.48 -5.89 8.80
N GLU A 188 5.97 -6.49 7.73
CA GLU A 188 6.95 -5.89 6.82
C GLU A 188 6.32 -5.47 5.49
N SER A 189 5.27 -6.18 5.04
CA SER A 189 4.60 -5.91 3.77
C SER A 189 3.07 -5.90 3.89
N LEU A 190 2.46 -4.83 3.40
CA LEU A 190 1.00 -4.65 3.32
C LEU A 190 0.58 -4.42 1.87
N CYS A 191 -0.41 -5.18 1.41
CA CYS A 191 -0.95 -5.10 0.06
C CYS A 191 -2.48 -5.03 0.09
N LEU A 192 -3.07 -3.92 -0.36
CA LEU A 192 -4.52 -3.73 -0.46
C LEU A 192 -4.90 -3.51 -1.92
N LYS A 193 -5.80 -4.33 -2.47
CA LYS A 193 -6.23 -4.22 -3.87
C LYS A 193 -7.74 -4.27 -4.01
N ASN A 194 -8.32 -3.28 -4.67
CA ASN A 194 -9.72 -3.25 -5.07
C ASN A 194 -10.69 -3.43 -3.89
N CYS A 195 -10.46 -2.70 -2.79
CA CYS A 195 -11.38 -2.58 -1.65
C CYS A 195 -12.12 -1.23 -1.76
N PRO A 196 -13.23 -1.15 -2.52
CA PRO A 196 -13.83 0.12 -2.95
C PRO A 196 -14.48 0.92 -1.82
N ASN A 197 -14.91 0.27 -0.73
CA ASN A 197 -15.58 0.92 0.40
C ASN A 197 -14.66 1.23 1.58
N LEU A 198 -13.36 0.88 1.48
CA LEU A 198 -12.40 1.14 2.54
C LEU A 198 -12.17 2.65 2.65
N VAL A 199 -12.51 3.23 3.79
CA VAL A 199 -12.35 4.66 4.11
C VAL A 199 -11.14 4.87 5.01
N GLU A 200 -10.98 4.01 6.03
CA GLU A 200 -9.99 4.20 7.10
C GLU A 200 -9.07 2.98 7.24
N MET A 201 -7.76 3.23 7.31
CA MET A 201 -6.77 2.21 7.65
C MET A 201 -6.65 1.99 9.16
N PHE A 202 -6.28 0.77 9.56
CA PHE A 202 -5.82 0.49 10.91
C PHE A 202 -4.48 1.18 11.20
N ASN A 203 -4.08 1.22 12.48
CA ASN A 203 -2.79 1.76 12.89
C ASN A 203 -1.64 0.90 12.34
N VAL A 204 -0.95 1.41 11.32
CA VAL A 204 0.13 0.71 10.63
C VAL A 204 1.36 0.59 11.54
N PRO A 205 1.94 -0.61 11.71
CA PRO A 205 3.07 -0.82 12.60
C PRO A 205 4.37 -0.19 12.06
N ALA A 206 5.27 0.16 12.98
CA ALA A 206 6.54 0.81 12.66
C ALA A 206 7.51 -0.07 11.84
N SER A 207 7.34 -1.38 11.87
CA SER A 207 8.14 -2.38 11.14
C SER A 207 7.84 -2.47 9.65
N LEU A 208 6.78 -1.80 9.18
CA LEU A 208 6.36 -1.88 7.79
C LEU A 208 7.43 -1.29 6.86
N LYS A 209 7.88 -2.11 5.89
CA LYS A 209 8.87 -1.74 4.87
C LYS A 209 8.24 -1.46 3.52
N LYS A 210 7.12 -2.12 3.21
CA LYS A 210 6.47 -2.05 1.89
C LYS A 210 4.95 -1.90 2.01
N MET A 211 4.40 -0.89 1.35
CA MET A 211 2.96 -0.63 1.27
C MET A 211 2.52 -0.51 -0.20
N ILE A 212 1.57 -1.34 -0.61
CA ILE A 212 0.94 -1.28 -1.93
C ILE A 212 -0.57 -1.12 -1.75
N ILE A 213 -1.15 -0.06 -2.30
CA ILE A 213 -2.60 0.19 -2.28
C ILE A 213 -3.07 0.46 -3.70
N MET A 214 -3.97 -0.37 -4.23
CA MET A 214 -4.48 -0.26 -5.59
C MET A 214 -6.00 -0.26 -5.60
N LYS A 215 -6.63 0.66 -6.33
CA LYS A 215 -8.08 0.74 -6.59
C LYS A 215 -8.93 0.80 -5.31
N CYS A 216 -8.40 1.36 -4.21
CA CYS A 216 -9.14 1.65 -2.98
C CYS A 216 -9.71 3.07 -3.05
N ARG A 217 -10.82 3.22 -3.77
CA ARG A 217 -11.27 4.54 -4.25
C ARG A 217 -11.74 5.48 -3.16
N ARG A 218 -12.31 4.96 -2.07
CA ARG A 218 -12.84 5.73 -0.93
C ARG A 218 -11.84 5.94 0.21
N LEU A 219 -10.60 5.46 0.07
CA LEU A 219 -9.62 5.54 1.13
C LEU A 219 -9.19 6.99 1.33
N GLU A 220 -9.37 7.52 2.54
CA GLU A 220 -9.09 8.92 2.88
C GLU A 220 -7.66 9.09 3.43
N SER A 221 -7.16 8.13 4.22
CA SER A 221 -5.83 8.17 4.83
C SER A 221 -5.15 6.82 4.78
N ILE A 222 -3.84 6.81 4.47
CA ILE A 222 -3.02 5.60 4.45
C ILE A 222 -2.36 5.27 5.82
N PHE A 223 -2.54 6.13 6.84
CA PHE A 223 -1.86 6.02 8.15
C PHE A 223 -2.80 5.97 9.37
N GLY A 224 -4.11 5.70 9.18
CA GLY A 224 -5.11 5.60 10.27
C GLY A 224 -5.49 6.96 10.90
N LYS A 225 -6.47 6.97 11.83
CA LYS A 225 -6.90 8.17 12.55
C LYS A 225 -5.82 8.68 13.50
N GLN A 226 -5.32 9.88 13.22
CA GLN A 226 -4.31 10.57 14.01
C GLN A 226 -4.98 11.39 15.13
N GLN A 227 -4.68 11.10 16.39
CA GLN A 227 -5.02 12.04 17.47
C GLN A 227 -4.14 13.30 17.31
N GLY A 228 -4.78 14.45 17.07
CA GLY A 228 -4.11 15.76 17.01
C GLY A 228 -4.27 16.52 15.69
N MET A 229 -4.88 15.94 14.66
CA MET A 229 -5.34 16.73 13.52
C MET A 229 -6.71 17.32 13.86
N PRO A 230 -6.89 18.66 13.91
CA PRO A 230 -8.24 19.20 13.80
C PRO A 230 -8.84 18.77 12.46
N ASP A 231 -10.15 18.47 12.45
CA ASP A 231 -10.96 18.17 11.26
C ASP A 231 -10.88 19.34 10.26
N LEU A 232 -9.78 19.44 9.52
CA LEU A 232 -9.65 20.36 8.42
C LEU A 232 -9.93 19.56 7.15
N VAL A 233 -11.12 19.82 6.62
CA VAL A 233 -11.65 19.41 5.31
C VAL A 233 -12.45 18.10 5.29
N GLN A 234 -13.55 18.07 6.04
CA GLN A 234 -14.80 17.52 5.48
C GLN A 234 -15.48 18.62 4.67
N GLY A 235 -15.22 18.66 3.36
CA GLY A 235 -15.89 19.61 2.48
C GLY A 235 -15.12 19.86 1.19
N SER A 236 -15.69 19.37 0.08
CA SER A 236 -15.27 19.63 -1.29
C SER A 236 -14.81 21.06 -1.56
N SER A 237 -13.69 21.18 -2.29
CA SER A 237 -13.04 22.41 -2.77
C SER A 237 -12.18 23.16 -1.74
N CYS A 238 -10.97 22.65 -1.48
CA CYS A 238 -9.93 23.40 -0.75
C CYS A 238 -9.49 24.63 -1.55
N SER A 239 -9.69 25.82 -1.00
CA SER A 239 -9.06 27.03 -1.53
C SER A 239 -7.55 27.05 -1.24
N GLU A 240 -6.79 27.81 -2.03
CA GLU A 240 -5.33 27.90 -1.94
C GLU A 240 -4.80 28.33 -0.56
N ALA A 241 -5.54 29.18 0.16
CA ALA A 241 -5.20 29.60 1.51
C ALA A 241 -5.36 28.48 2.56
N ILE A 242 -6.33 27.58 2.37
CA ILE A 242 -6.58 26.44 3.28
C ILE A 242 -5.46 25.40 3.14
N MET A 243 -4.94 25.20 1.92
CA MET A 243 -3.83 24.28 1.68
C MET A 243 -2.52 24.75 2.32
N LEU A 244 -2.19 26.05 2.21
CA LEU A 244 -1.00 26.63 2.85
C LEU A 244 -1.07 26.60 4.39
N ALA A 245 -2.28 26.84 4.94
CA ALA A 245 -2.53 26.69 6.37
C ALA A 245 -2.39 25.23 6.82
N ALA A 246 -2.94 24.27 6.07
CA ALA A 246 -2.79 22.85 6.37
C ALA A 246 -1.32 22.41 6.36
N VAL A 247 -0.53 22.80 5.34
CA VAL A 247 0.91 22.48 5.28
C VAL A 247 1.69 23.08 6.45
N SER A 248 1.35 24.31 6.86
CA SER A 248 2.03 25.00 7.98
C SER A 248 1.65 24.43 9.36
N GLU A 249 0.38 24.07 9.57
CA GLU A 249 -0.11 23.45 10.81
C GLU A 249 0.40 22.01 10.93
N LEU A 250 0.44 21.26 9.83
CA LEU A 250 1.06 19.93 9.76
C LEU A 250 2.53 19.98 10.17
N ALA A 251 3.29 21.00 9.75
CA ALA A 251 4.70 21.20 10.11
C ALA A 251 4.94 21.40 11.62
N SER A 252 3.88 21.69 12.41
CA SER A 252 3.96 21.84 13.87
C SER A 252 3.59 20.57 14.65
N SER A 253 2.96 19.59 13.99
CA SER A 253 2.59 18.31 14.59
C SER A 253 3.77 17.33 14.54
N PRO A 254 4.05 16.56 15.61
CA PRO A 254 5.16 15.61 15.64
C PRO A 254 4.85 14.38 14.75
N MET A 255 4.84 14.55 13.42
CA MET A 255 4.65 13.46 12.46
C MET A 255 5.91 12.59 12.24
N ASN A 256 7.02 12.91 12.91
CA ASN A 256 8.32 12.21 12.81
C ASN A 256 8.34 10.76 13.33
N HIS A 257 7.19 10.13 13.58
CA HIS A 257 7.11 8.81 14.22
C HIS A 257 6.29 7.76 13.47
N PHE A 258 5.70 8.10 12.31
CA PHE A 258 4.83 7.18 11.59
C PHE A 258 5.60 6.36 10.55
N CYS A 259 5.62 5.03 10.72
CA CYS A 259 6.27 4.06 9.83
C CYS A 259 7.74 4.41 9.50
N PRO A 260 8.64 4.51 10.50
CA PRO A 260 10.03 4.92 10.29
C PRO A 260 10.82 3.95 9.40
N CYS A 261 10.34 2.73 9.17
CA CYS A 261 10.99 1.74 8.32
C CYS A 261 10.39 1.62 6.91
N LEU A 262 9.41 2.46 6.52
CA LEU A 262 8.76 2.34 5.23
C LEU A 262 9.70 2.77 4.09
N GLU A 263 10.10 1.82 3.25
CA GLU A 263 11.04 2.04 2.15
C GLU A 263 10.33 2.11 0.79
N ASP A 264 9.26 1.33 0.60
CA ASP A 264 8.53 1.23 -0.67
C ASP A 264 7.05 1.60 -0.50
N LEU A 265 6.59 2.63 -1.23
CA LEU A 265 5.20 3.04 -1.30
C LEU A 265 4.67 3.02 -2.74
N SER A 266 3.60 2.27 -2.97
CA SER A 266 2.88 2.24 -4.26
C SER A 266 1.39 2.51 -4.06
N LEU A 267 0.90 3.55 -4.73
CA LEU A 267 -0.51 3.97 -4.73
C LEU A 267 -1.02 3.99 -6.16
N SER A 268 -2.11 3.29 -6.45
CA SER A 268 -2.71 3.27 -7.80
C SER A 268 -4.23 3.39 -7.73
N GLY A 269 -4.83 4.37 -8.41
CA GLY A 269 -6.29 4.50 -8.50
C GLY A 269 -7.01 4.81 -7.18
N CYS A 270 -6.36 5.57 -6.28
CA CYS A 270 -6.93 6.00 -5.00
C CYS A 270 -7.52 7.42 -5.14
N GLY A 271 -8.85 7.51 -5.18
CA GLY A 271 -9.58 8.72 -5.57
C GLY A 271 -10.02 9.64 -4.42
N SER A 272 -9.88 9.22 -3.16
CA SER A 272 -10.36 9.98 -1.99
C SER A 272 -9.26 10.33 -0.99
N LEU A 273 -7.99 10.05 -1.30
CA LEU A 273 -6.87 10.37 -0.43
C LEU A 273 -6.80 11.88 -0.17
N GLN A 274 -6.26 12.25 0.99
CA GLN A 274 -6.00 13.63 1.34
C GLN A 274 -5.22 14.38 0.26
N ALA A 275 -5.55 15.66 0.09
CA ALA A 275 -4.91 16.53 -0.88
C ALA A 275 -3.41 16.73 -0.60
N VAL A 276 -3.01 16.69 0.67
CA VAL A 276 -1.60 16.72 1.09
C VAL A 276 -1.22 15.31 1.52
N LEU A 277 -0.34 14.66 0.76
CA LEU A 277 0.20 13.35 1.12
C LEU A 277 1.52 13.55 1.88
N ASN A 278 1.48 13.31 3.18
CA ASN A 278 2.65 13.31 4.04
C ASN A 278 3.43 12.00 3.87
N LEU A 279 4.70 12.10 3.49
CA LEU A 279 5.59 10.99 3.18
C LEU A 279 6.59 10.75 4.33
N PRO A 280 6.78 9.50 4.79
CA PRO A 280 7.84 9.15 5.73
C PRO A 280 9.24 9.41 5.14
N PRO A 281 10.21 9.87 5.95
CA PRO A 281 11.55 10.22 5.48
C PRO A 281 12.42 9.02 5.06
N SER A 282 12.04 7.80 5.42
CA SER A 282 12.75 6.55 5.11
C SER A 282 12.49 5.99 3.71
N LEU A 283 11.53 6.57 2.98
CA LEU A 283 11.13 6.09 1.66
C LEU A 283 12.29 6.19 0.65
N LYS A 284 12.53 5.07 -0.03
CA LYS A 284 13.47 4.91 -1.16
C LYS A 284 12.75 4.84 -2.50
N THR A 285 11.53 4.28 -2.51
CA THR A 285 10.72 4.11 -3.71
C THR A 285 9.32 4.67 -3.51
N ILE A 286 8.88 5.53 -4.43
CA ILE A 286 7.52 6.04 -4.51
C ILE A 286 6.96 5.83 -5.91
N SER A 287 5.79 5.20 -6.00
CA SER A 287 5.02 5.08 -7.23
C SER A 287 3.57 5.50 -6.99
N ILE A 288 3.10 6.52 -7.71
CA ILE A 288 1.74 7.06 -7.60
C ILE A 288 1.12 7.09 -8.99
N GLU A 289 0.02 6.37 -9.19
CA GLU A 289 -0.65 6.22 -10.48
C GLU A 289 -2.14 6.54 -10.35
N SER A 290 -2.70 7.36 -11.25
CA SER A 290 -4.14 7.62 -11.34
C SER A 290 -4.81 8.05 -10.01
N CYS A 291 -4.07 8.77 -9.15
CA CYS A 291 -4.58 9.30 -7.89
C CYS A 291 -5.07 10.74 -8.08
N SER A 292 -6.39 10.92 -8.23
CA SER A 292 -6.98 12.21 -8.63
C SER A 292 -7.09 13.25 -7.52
N SER A 293 -6.96 12.85 -6.25
CA SER A 293 -7.14 13.74 -5.11
C SER A 293 -5.84 14.27 -4.51
N ILE A 294 -4.71 13.60 -4.76
CA ILE A 294 -3.40 14.05 -4.27
C ILE A 294 -3.01 15.32 -5.04
N GLN A 295 -2.82 16.41 -4.29
CA GLN A 295 -2.46 17.71 -4.84
C GLN A 295 -0.99 18.05 -4.56
N VAL A 296 -0.50 17.73 -3.36
CA VAL A 296 0.83 18.10 -2.85
C VAL A 296 1.48 16.88 -2.19
N LEU A 297 2.79 16.73 -2.43
CA LEU A 297 3.64 15.77 -1.72
C LEU A 297 4.47 16.54 -0.70
N SER A 298 4.43 16.12 0.55
CA SER A 298 5.18 16.77 1.63
C SER A 298 5.98 15.74 2.41
N CYS A 299 7.23 16.08 2.72
CA CYS A 299 8.06 15.33 3.66
C CYS A 299 8.57 16.31 4.72
N GLN A 300 8.42 15.95 5.99
CA GLN A 300 8.99 16.73 7.08
C GLN A 300 10.45 16.32 7.28
N LEU A 301 11.38 17.23 6.93
CA LEU A 301 12.78 17.09 7.33
C LEU A 301 12.92 17.67 8.74
N GLY A 302 12.74 16.83 9.76
CA GLY A 302 13.05 17.20 11.13
C GLY A 302 14.48 17.75 11.24
N GLY A 303 14.64 19.03 11.57
CA GLY A 303 15.91 19.59 12.04
C GLY A 303 16.88 20.13 10.99
N LEU A 304 16.55 20.25 9.70
CA LEU A 304 17.34 21.10 8.81
C LEU A 304 17.02 22.56 9.12
N GLN A 305 18.02 23.25 9.66
CA GLN A 305 17.96 24.62 10.13
C GLN A 305 17.16 25.49 9.16
N LYS A 306 16.18 26.22 9.72
CA LYS A 306 15.69 27.49 9.16
C LYS A 306 16.91 28.22 8.60
N PRO A 307 16.91 28.72 7.36
CA PRO A 307 18.06 29.46 6.86
C PRO A 307 18.30 30.63 7.80
N GLU A 308 19.38 30.56 8.59
CA GLU A 308 19.84 31.68 9.39
C GLU A 308 20.27 32.75 8.39
N VAL A 309 19.42 33.77 8.25
CA VAL A 309 19.80 35.03 7.65
C VAL A 309 20.95 35.57 8.52
N THR A 310 22.18 35.31 8.08
CA THR A 310 23.39 35.84 8.69
C THR A 310 23.44 37.34 8.40
N THR A 311 22.75 38.13 9.22
CA THR A 311 22.98 39.58 9.25
C THR A 311 24.28 39.87 9.99
N SER A 312 25.33 40.14 9.23
CA SER A 312 26.53 40.82 9.71
C SER A 312 26.21 42.29 10.04
N ARG A 313 26.45 42.66 11.32
CA ARG A 313 26.82 43.99 11.88
C ARG A 313 26.31 45.26 11.18
N SER A 314 25.44 46.01 11.86
CA SER A 314 25.76 47.29 12.55
C SER A 314 24.50 48.16 12.77
N ARG A 315 24.53 48.94 13.86
CA ARG A 315 23.48 49.84 14.35
C ARG A 315 22.94 50.81 13.28
N SER A 316 21.61 50.88 13.15
CA SER A 316 20.78 52.11 13.28
C SER A 316 19.29 51.77 13.05
N PRO A 317 18.34 52.35 13.80
CA PRO A 317 16.91 52.08 13.62
C PRO A 317 16.32 53.07 12.60
N ILE A 318 16.01 52.60 11.40
CA ILE A 318 15.10 53.29 10.48
C ILE A 318 14.00 52.29 10.12
N MET A 319 12.74 52.68 10.35
CA MET A 319 11.54 51.90 10.06
C MET A 319 11.53 51.42 8.59
N PRO A 320 11.16 50.17 8.28
CA PRO A 320 10.85 49.79 6.92
C PRO A 320 9.38 50.09 6.59
N GLU A 321 9.22 50.86 5.52
CA GLU A 321 8.02 51.02 4.71
C GLU A 321 7.57 49.66 4.12
N PRO A 322 6.26 49.40 3.95
CA PRO A 322 5.77 48.06 3.58
C PRO A 322 6.15 47.69 2.13
N PRO A 323 6.69 46.48 1.86
CA PRO A 323 6.98 46.06 0.50
C PRO A 323 5.69 45.80 -0.29
N ALA A 324 5.69 46.31 -1.51
CA ALA A 324 4.65 46.14 -2.50
C ALA A 324 4.42 44.67 -2.88
N ALA A 325 3.13 44.33 -3.01
CA ALA A 325 2.53 43.20 -3.73
C ALA A 325 3.45 42.01 -4.07
N THR A 326 3.44 41.01 -3.20
CA THR A 326 4.01 39.68 -3.40
C THR A 326 3.37 38.96 -4.59
N ALA A 327 4.22 38.46 -5.50
CA ALA A 327 3.90 37.41 -6.46
C ALA A 327 3.41 36.14 -5.73
N PRO A 328 2.57 35.28 -6.37
CA PRO A 328 2.06 34.08 -5.72
C PRO A 328 3.23 33.17 -5.36
N THR A 329 3.36 32.84 -4.08
CA THR A 329 4.31 31.86 -3.56
C THR A 329 4.16 30.55 -4.34
N ALA A 330 5.18 30.17 -5.11
CA ALA A 330 5.21 28.91 -5.83
C ALA A 330 5.08 27.75 -4.84
N ARG A 331 4.18 26.80 -5.11
CA ARG A 331 3.98 25.61 -4.29
C ARG A 331 5.13 24.64 -4.54
N GLU A 332 5.65 24.05 -3.47
CA GLU A 332 6.79 23.13 -3.53
C GLU A 332 6.37 21.73 -3.10
N HIS A 333 6.76 20.73 -3.88
CA HIS A 333 6.66 19.33 -3.51
C HIS A 333 7.97 18.90 -2.88
N LEU A 334 7.91 18.46 -1.61
CA LEU A 334 9.08 18.02 -0.85
C LEU A 334 9.10 16.49 -0.81
N LEU A 335 10.19 15.93 -1.33
CA LEU A 335 10.42 14.50 -1.38
C LEU A 335 11.28 14.02 -0.20
N PRO A 336 11.18 12.74 0.19
CA PRO A 336 12.05 12.14 1.19
C PRO A 336 13.54 12.24 0.82
N PRO A 337 14.43 12.51 1.79
CA PRO A 337 15.86 12.75 1.51
C PRO A 337 16.61 11.53 0.98
N HIS A 338 16.09 10.32 1.22
CA HIS A 338 16.69 9.05 0.80
C HIS A 338 16.02 8.44 -0.44
N LEU A 339 15.19 9.22 -1.15
CA LEU A 339 14.44 8.71 -2.29
C LEU A 339 15.34 8.43 -3.50
N GLU A 340 15.32 7.20 -4.00
CA GLU A 340 16.10 6.73 -5.15
C GLU A 340 15.25 6.60 -6.41
N TYR A 341 13.96 6.28 -6.26
CA TYR A 341 13.01 6.11 -7.36
C TYR A 341 11.70 6.84 -7.10
N LEU A 342 11.32 7.73 -8.03
CA LEU A 342 10.03 8.39 -8.06
C LEU A 342 9.31 8.12 -9.39
N SER A 343 8.05 7.72 -9.30
CA SER A 343 7.17 7.48 -10.44
C SER A 343 5.79 8.11 -10.19
N ILE A 344 5.37 9.03 -11.06
CA ILE A 344 4.07 9.74 -10.99
C ILE A 344 3.34 9.63 -12.33
N TRP A 345 2.20 8.95 -12.37
CA TRP A 345 1.48 8.62 -13.59
C TRP A 345 0.02 9.09 -13.51
N ASP A 346 -0.45 9.84 -14.49
CA ASP A 346 -1.86 10.27 -14.66
C ASP A 346 -2.50 10.88 -13.40
N CYS A 347 -1.73 11.63 -12.62
CA CYS A 347 -2.19 12.29 -11.39
C CYS A 347 -2.69 13.72 -11.68
N ALA A 348 -3.86 13.85 -12.31
CA ALA A 348 -4.44 15.13 -12.73
C ALA A 348 -4.77 16.10 -11.58
N GLY A 349 -4.89 15.60 -10.36
CA GLY A 349 -5.15 16.41 -9.16
C GLY A 349 -3.94 17.19 -8.66
N MET A 350 -2.72 16.81 -9.05
CA MET A 350 -1.51 17.49 -8.59
C MET A 350 -1.54 18.96 -9.02
N LEU A 351 -1.50 19.87 -8.06
CA LEU A 351 -1.60 21.30 -8.33
C LEU A 351 -0.22 21.89 -8.60
N GLY A 352 -0.17 22.77 -9.62
CA GLY A 352 0.93 23.66 -10.01
C GLY A 352 2.05 23.86 -9.00
N GLY A 353 3.29 23.53 -9.37
CA GLY A 353 4.44 23.75 -8.50
C GLY A 353 5.78 23.24 -9.01
N THR A 354 6.80 23.48 -8.17
CA THR A 354 8.16 22.97 -8.33
C THR A 354 8.29 21.64 -7.59
N LEU A 355 8.78 20.60 -8.26
CA LEU A 355 9.18 19.34 -7.64
C LEU A 355 10.66 19.39 -7.26
N ARG A 356 10.96 19.30 -5.96
CA ARG A 356 12.32 19.35 -5.43
C ARG A 356 12.93 17.94 -5.40
N LEU A 357 13.96 17.72 -6.22
CA LEU A 357 14.62 16.42 -6.38
C LEU A 357 15.73 16.25 -5.32
N PRO A 358 15.73 15.15 -4.54
CA PRO A 358 16.76 14.87 -3.54
C PRO A 358 18.02 14.25 -4.15
N ALA A 359 19.15 14.39 -3.46
CA ALA A 359 20.48 13.94 -3.91
C ALA A 359 20.60 12.46 -4.32
N PRO A 360 19.96 11.47 -3.66
CA PRO A 360 20.11 10.07 -4.02
C PRO A 360 19.20 9.62 -5.18
N LEU A 361 18.38 10.52 -5.75
CA LEU A 361 17.44 10.17 -6.80
C LEU A 361 18.17 9.70 -8.06
N ARG A 362 17.86 8.49 -8.52
CA ARG A 362 18.43 7.85 -9.71
C ARG A 362 17.42 7.71 -10.84
N ARG A 363 16.15 7.49 -10.51
CA ARG A 363 15.08 7.30 -11.49
C ARG A 363 13.93 8.24 -11.25
N LEU A 364 13.55 8.97 -12.29
CA LEU A 364 12.40 9.85 -12.29
C LEU A 364 11.52 9.58 -13.50
N ASP A 365 10.30 9.09 -13.24
CA ASP A 365 9.28 8.85 -14.25
C ASP A 365 8.07 9.76 -13.96
N ILE A 366 7.73 10.69 -14.86
CA ILE A 366 6.54 11.54 -14.76
C ILE A 366 5.76 11.43 -16.07
N ILE A 367 4.58 10.82 -16.00
CA ILE A 367 3.74 10.54 -17.17
C ILE A 367 2.35 11.12 -16.99
N GLY A 368 1.85 11.83 -18.00
CA GLY A 368 0.48 12.35 -18.02
C GLY A 368 0.20 13.40 -16.95
N ASN A 369 1.23 14.12 -16.48
CA ASN A 369 1.09 15.13 -15.45
C ASN A 369 0.88 16.53 -16.06
N SER A 370 -0.24 17.17 -15.76
CA SER A 370 -0.57 18.52 -16.22
C SER A 370 -0.50 19.58 -15.11
N GLY A 371 0.06 19.22 -13.95
CA GLY A 371 0.18 20.10 -12.79
C GLY A 371 1.57 20.68 -12.65
N LEU A 372 2.61 19.84 -12.70
CA LEU A 372 3.99 20.23 -12.41
C LEU A 372 4.51 21.22 -13.46
N THR A 373 5.17 22.29 -12.99
CA THR A 373 5.69 23.36 -13.86
C THR A 373 7.21 23.40 -13.92
N SER A 374 7.88 22.95 -12.85
CA SER A 374 9.34 23.00 -12.72
C SER A 374 9.87 21.78 -11.98
N LEU A 375 11.02 21.28 -12.40
CA LEU A 375 11.86 20.36 -11.63
C LEU A 375 13.10 21.12 -11.16
N GLU A 376 13.38 21.11 -9.86
CA GLU A 376 14.55 21.79 -9.27
C GLU A 376 15.27 20.88 -8.29
N CYS A 377 16.59 21.05 -8.15
CA CYS A 377 17.36 20.36 -7.11
C CYS A 377 17.04 20.96 -5.72
N LEU A 378 17.18 20.15 -4.66
CA LEU A 378 17.19 20.65 -3.28
C LEU A 378 18.44 21.53 -3.05
N SER A 379 18.23 22.76 -2.63
CA SER A 379 19.32 23.73 -2.36
C SER A 379 20.12 23.32 -1.12
N GLY A 380 21.44 23.26 -1.23
CA GLY A 380 22.35 22.96 -0.11
C GLY A 380 22.83 21.50 -0.03
N GLU A 381 22.31 20.62 -0.89
CA GLU A 381 22.77 19.24 -1.05
C GLU A 381 23.50 19.05 -2.39
N HIS A 382 24.14 17.89 -2.57
CA HIS A 382 24.65 17.52 -3.88
C HIS A 382 23.45 17.28 -4.82
N PRO A 383 23.47 17.79 -6.06
CA PRO A 383 22.43 17.48 -7.04
C PRO A 383 22.34 15.96 -7.27
N PRO A 384 21.16 15.44 -7.67
CA PRO A 384 21.00 14.03 -8.01
C PRO A 384 21.93 13.59 -9.13
N SER A 385 22.03 12.28 -9.34
CA SER A 385 22.73 11.69 -10.47
C SER A 385 21.79 10.71 -11.16
N LEU A 386 20.91 11.24 -12.01
CA LEU A 386 19.87 10.45 -12.66
C LEU A 386 20.48 9.45 -13.64
N GLU A 387 20.05 8.20 -13.52
CA GLU A 387 20.30 7.11 -14.45
C GLU A 387 19.16 7.02 -15.49
N ILE A 388 17.94 7.33 -15.07
CA ILE A 388 16.72 7.25 -15.90
C ILE A 388 15.90 8.54 -15.71
N LEU A 389 15.59 9.21 -16.81
CA LEU A 389 14.64 10.32 -16.86
C LEU A 389 13.57 10.04 -17.93
N ASP A 390 12.33 9.86 -17.50
CA ASP A 390 11.18 9.61 -18.36
C ASP A 390 10.09 10.67 -18.10
N LEU A 391 9.85 11.53 -19.09
CA LEU A 391 8.88 12.61 -19.05
C LEU A 391 7.93 12.49 -20.24
N GLU A 392 6.75 11.94 -20.00
CA GLU A 392 5.74 11.76 -21.04
C GLU A 392 4.48 12.59 -20.77
N ARG A 393 3.94 13.22 -21.82
CA ARG A 393 2.65 13.92 -21.80
C ARG A 393 2.54 14.97 -20.69
N CYS A 394 3.66 15.62 -20.32
CA CYS A 394 3.69 16.66 -19.31
C CYS A 394 3.40 18.04 -19.91
N SER A 395 2.14 18.46 -19.92
CA SER A 395 1.71 19.65 -20.68
C SER A 395 2.18 20.99 -20.11
N THR A 396 2.41 21.07 -18.80
CA THR A 396 2.76 22.30 -18.07
C THR A 396 4.23 22.39 -17.68
N LEU A 397 4.96 21.28 -17.75
CA LEU A 397 6.35 21.21 -17.29
C LEU A 397 7.23 22.03 -18.25
N ALA A 398 7.76 23.14 -17.77
CA ALA A 398 8.51 24.10 -18.59
C ALA A 398 9.99 24.14 -18.24
N PHE A 399 10.34 23.81 -17.00
CA PHE A 399 11.69 23.93 -16.46
C PHE A 399 12.20 22.60 -15.95
N LEU A 400 13.45 22.30 -16.34
CA LEU A 400 14.23 21.14 -15.91
C LEU A 400 15.50 21.66 -15.20
N PRO A 401 16.11 20.87 -14.30
CA PRO A 401 17.36 21.24 -13.65
C PRO A 401 18.46 21.50 -14.68
N ASN A 402 19.37 22.44 -14.38
CA ASN A 402 20.46 22.80 -15.29
C ASN A 402 21.84 22.59 -14.64
N GLU A 403 21.88 21.76 -13.61
CA GLU A 403 23.09 21.31 -12.93
C GLU A 403 23.71 20.13 -13.70
N PRO A 404 25.01 20.15 -14.02
CA PRO A 404 25.63 19.13 -14.87
C PRO A 404 25.66 17.73 -14.24
N GLN A 405 25.78 17.66 -12.92
CA GLN A 405 25.81 16.40 -12.18
C GLN A 405 24.50 15.60 -12.33
N VAL A 406 23.36 16.28 -12.49
CA VAL A 406 22.01 15.67 -12.63
C VAL A 406 21.96 14.66 -13.75
N TYR A 407 22.64 14.96 -14.86
CA TYR A 407 22.58 14.16 -16.08
C TYR A 407 23.85 13.34 -16.31
N SER A 408 24.78 13.32 -15.36
CA SER A 408 26.11 12.75 -15.57
C SER A 408 26.14 11.21 -15.66
N SER A 409 25.13 10.53 -15.10
CA SER A 409 24.96 9.07 -15.15
C SER A 409 23.82 8.62 -16.06
N LEU A 410 23.25 9.52 -16.87
CA LEU A 410 22.02 9.27 -17.59
C LEU A 410 22.23 8.19 -18.65
N GLY A 411 21.55 7.05 -18.50
CA GLY A 411 21.56 5.92 -19.43
C GLY A 411 20.26 5.80 -20.24
N TYR A 412 19.16 6.34 -19.72
CA TYR A 412 17.86 6.38 -20.40
C TYR A 412 17.25 7.78 -20.35
N LEU A 413 16.75 8.25 -21.49
CA LEU A 413 16.08 9.53 -21.61
C LEU A 413 14.88 9.44 -22.55
N GLU A 414 13.68 9.65 -22.02
CA GLU A 414 12.46 9.85 -22.80
C GLU A 414 11.84 11.21 -22.42
N ILE A 415 11.65 12.09 -23.41
CA ILE A 415 10.87 13.35 -23.26
C ILE A 415 9.93 13.44 -24.45
N ARG A 416 8.64 13.17 -24.22
CA ARG A 416 7.60 13.15 -25.28
C ARG A 416 6.31 13.79 -24.83
N GLY A 417 5.63 14.51 -25.72
CA GLY A 417 4.39 15.20 -25.42
C GLY A 417 4.54 16.29 -24.35
N CYS A 418 5.69 16.95 -24.29
CA CYS A 418 6.02 17.97 -23.27
C CYS A 418 6.15 19.38 -23.91
N PRO A 419 5.05 20.00 -24.39
CA PRO A 419 5.09 21.20 -25.23
C PRO A 419 5.58 22.47 -24.50
N ALA A 420 5.51 22.51 -23.17
CA ALA A 420 6.00 23.64 -22.39
C ALA A 420 7.53 23.67 -22.28
N ILE A 421 8.20 22.53 -22.49
CA ILE A 421 9.66 22.44 -22.59
C ILE A 421 10.10 22.97 -23.96
N LYS A 422 10.26 24.30 -24.04
CA LYS A 422 10.68 24.96 -25.30
C LYS A 422 12.15 24.76 -25.62
N LYS A 423 12.98 24.53 -24.61
CA LYS A 423 14.43 24.34 -24.74
C LYS A 423 14.93 23.40 -23.66
N LEU A 424 15.72 22.41 -24.05
CA LEU A 424 16.40 21.54 -23.09
C LEU A 424 17.51 22.33 -22.36
N PRO A 425 17.78 22.04 -21.07
CA PRO A 425 18.92 22.58 -20.33
C PRO A 425 20.24 22.32 -21.06
N ARG A 426 21.20 23.25 -20.93
CA ARG A 426 22.52 23.12 -21.60
C ARG A 426 23.25 21.86 -21.17
N CYS A 427 23.17 21.54 -19.88
CA CYS A 427 23.79 20.35 -19.32
C CYS A 427 23.18 19.05 -19.87
N LEU A 428 21.86 19.01 -20.03
CA LEU A 428 21.18 17.87 -20.67
C LEU A 428 21.57 17.74 -22.15
N GLN A 429 21.61 18.86 -22.88
CA GLN A 429 22.03 18.87 -24.30
C GLN A 429 23.43 18.30 -24.50
N GLN A 430 24.36 18.59 -23.59
CA GLN A 430 25.74 18.07 -23.63
C GLN A 430 25.80 16.55 -23.44
N GLN A 431 24.84 15.96 -22.72
CA GLN A 431 24.78 14.51 -22.47
C GLN A 431 24.02 13.75 -23.56
N LEU A 432 23.28 14.40 -24.46
CA LEU A 432 22.51 13.68 -25.50
C LEU A 432 23.38 12.82 -26.43
N GLY A 433 24.65 13.18 -26.60
CA GLY A 433 25.59 12.44 -27.44
C GLY A 433 26.22 11.22 -26.75
N SER A 434 26.12 11.09 -25.42
CA SER A 434 26.64 9.94 -24.68
C SER A 434 25.60 8.82 -24.50
N ILE A 435 24.32 9.12 -24.72
CA ILE A 435 23.20 8.18 -24.57
C ILE A 435 22.93 7.47 -25.90
N ASP A 436 22.88 6.14 -25.87
CA ASP A 436 22.53 5.29 -27.01
C ASP A 436 21.17 5.69 -27.60
N ASP A 437 21.05 5.67 -28.93
CA ASP A 437 19.84 6.04 -29.64
C ASP A 437 18.67 5.09 -29.33
N GLU A 438 18.93 3.84 -28.94
CA GLU A 438 17.86 2.91 -28.49
C GLU A 438 17.23 3.34 -27.15
N TYR A 439 17.97 4.05 -26.31
CA TYR A 439 17.54 4.50 -24.98
C TYR A 439 17.27 6.01 -24.92
N LYS A 440 17.21 6.68 -26.07
CA LYS A 440 16.98 8.13 -26.21
C LYS A 440 15.80 8.40 -27.12
N LYS A 441 14.73 8.99 -26.58
CA LYS A 441 13.54 9.39 -27.35
C LYS A 441 13.13 10.81 -26.96
N LEU A 442 13.26 11.74 -27.91
CA LEU A 442 12.94 13.14 -27.70
C LEU A 442 11.95 13.60 -28.77
N ASP A 443 11.01 14.47 -28.38
CA ASP A 443 10.28 15.27 -29.36
C ASP A 443 11.21 16.26 -30.05
N ALA A 444 10.80 16.74 -31.23
CA ALA A 444 11.48 17.83 -31.90
C ALA A 444 11.24 19.13 -31.13
N HIS A 445 12.23 19.56 -30.35
CA HIS A 445 12.21 20.78 -29.54
C HIS A 445 13.09 21.89 -30.11
#